data_AF-A0A3B9PN25-F1
#
_entry.id   AF-A0A3B9PN25-F1
#
_cell.length_a   1.000
_cell.length_b   1.000
_cell.length_c   1.000
_cell.angle_alpha   90.00
_cell.angle_beta   90.00
_cell.angle_gamma   90.00
#
_symmetry.space_group_name_H-M   'P 1'
#
loop_
_entity.id
_entity.type
_entity.pdbx_description
1 polymer ?
#
loop_
_entity_poly.entity_id
_entity_poly.type
_entity_poly.pdbx_seq_one_letter_code
_entity_poly.pdbx_strand_id
1 'polypeptide(L)'
;KGGATLKPASELKALVALAGADAAPAVSFCNTGHWAATNWFVMSEIAGNKAVKLYPASVVEWSQSERPMDNQPSRVTALVQDVKRAFDK
;
A
#
# COMPACT_ATOMS: atom_id res chain seq x y z
N LYS A 1 -2.20 -12.71 18.94
CA LYS A 1 -1.92 -13.92 18.12
C LYS A 1 -2.61 -13.74 16.78
N GLY A 2 -1.86 -13.53 15.70
CA GLY A 2 -2.44 -13.36 14.36
C GLY A 2 -2.97 -14.69 13.85
N GLY A 3 -4.28 -14.79 13.62
CA GLY A 3 -4.92 -15.97 13.06
C GLY A 3 -4.79 -16.02 11.54
N ALA A 4 -4.87 -17.21 10.96
CA ALA A 4 -4.92 -17.44 9.52
C ALA A 4 -6.26 -17.03 8.87
N THR A 5 -7.12 -16.32 9.61
CA THR A 5 -8.47 -15.93 9.20
C THR A 5 -8.60 -14.42 9.21
N LEU A 6 -9.48 -13.91 8.35
CA LEU A 6 -9.88 -12.51 8.39
C LEU A 6 -10.54 -12.16 9.72
N LYS A 7 -10.41 -10.89 10.11
CA LYS A 7 -11.18 -10.32 11.23
C LYS A 7 -12.68 -10.38 10.94
N PRO A 8 -13.54 -10.26 11.97
CA PRO A 8 -14.98 -10.18 11.76
C PRO A 8 -15.36 -9.07 10.77
N ALA A 9 -16.38 -9.33 9.95
CA ALA A 9 -16.78 -8.41 8.88
C ALA A 9 -17.15 -7.00 9.39
N SER A 10 -17.77 -6.90 10.58
CA SER A 10 -18.09 -5.62 11.21
C SER A 10 -16.85 -4.79 11.54
N GLU A 11 -15.80 -5.43 12.07
CA GLU A 11 -14.53 -4.78 12.38
C GLU A 11 -13.83 -4.31 11.09
N LEU A 12 -13.82 -5.14 10.04
CA LEU A 12 -13.25 -4.79 8.75
C LEU A 12 -13.99 -3.61 8.10
N LYS A 13 -15.33 -3.60 8.12
CA LYS A 13 -16.12 -2.48 7.62
C LYS A 13 -15.82 -1.19 8.36
N ALA A 14 -15.66 -1.24 9.69
CA ALA A 14 -15.28 -0.08 10.48
C ALA A 14 -13.89 0.46 10.11
N LEU A 15 -12.92 -0.43 9.86
CA LEU A 15 -11.58 -0.04 9.40
C LEU A 15 -11.61 0.60 8.00
N VAL A 16 -12.40 0.07 7.08
CA VAL A 16 -12.56 0.63 5.72
C VAL A 16 -13.23 2.00 5.77
N ALA A 17 -14.26 2.18 6.60
CA ALA A 17 -14.92 3.47 6.80
C ALA A 17 -13.98 4.50 7.44
N LEU A 18 -13.18 4.09 8.43
CA LEU A 18 -12.16 4.96 9.04
C LEU A 18 -11.11 5.44 8.03
N ALA A 19 -10.79 4.60 7.05
CA ALA A 19 -9.89 4.94 5.95
C ALA A 19 -10.55 5.77 4.83
N GLY A 20 -11.86 6.06 4.92
CA GLY A 20 -12.61 6.79 3.90
C GLY A 20 -12.76 6.02 2.58
N ALA A 21 -12.65 4.69 2.61
CA ALA A 21 -12.65 3.83 1.43
C ALA A 21 -13.89 2.92 1.35
N ASP A 22 -14.97 3.29 2.05
CA ASP A 22 -16.25 2.57 2.07
C ASP A 22 -17.07 2.77 0.79
N ALA A 23 -17.01 3.95 0.19
CA ALA A 23 -17.69 4.24 -1.08
C ALA A 23 -16.83 5.04 -2.09
N ALA A 24 -15.74 5.67 -1.64
CA ALA A 24 -14.89 6.47 -2.51
C ALA A 24 -14.00 5.60 -3.42
N PRO A 25 -13.64 6.08 -4.62
CA PRO A 25 -12.61 5.43 -5.43
C PRO A 25 -11.30 5.29 -4.65
N ALA A 26 -10.74 4.10 -4.64
CA ALA A 26 -9.51 3.79 -3.93
C ALA A 26 -8.62 2.88 -4.78
N VAL A 27 -7.30 2.98 -4.59
CA VAL A 27 -6.33 2.10 -5.24
C VAL A 27 -5.52 1.39 -4.16
N SER A 28 -5.55 0.06 -4.17
CA SER A 28 -4.75 -0.75 -3.27
C SER A 28 -3.41 -1.10 -3.91
N PHE A 29 -2.30 -0.81 -3.23
CA PHE A 29 -0.94 -1.11 -3.66
C PHE A 29 -0.04 -1.43 -2.45
N CYS A 30 1.09 -2.09 -2.69
CA CYS A 30 2.17 -2.23 -1.70
C CYS A 30 3.55 -2.10 -2.40
N ASN A 31 4.51 -2.98 -2.13
CA ASN A 31 5.78 -3.03 -2.86
C ASN A 31 5.65 -3.86 -4.15
N THR A 32 5.06 -5.07 -4.06
CA THR A 32 4.92 -6.05 -5.16
C THR A 32 3.52 -6.68 -5.22
N GLY A 33 2.48 -5.95 -4.83
CA GLY A 33 1.07 -6.33 -5.00
C GLY A 33 0.50 -7.41 -4.07
N HIS A 34 1.31 -8.29 -3.48
CA HIS A 34 0.81 -9.46 -2.73
C HIS A 34 -0.09 -9.09 -1.54
N TRP A 35 0.29 -8.06 -0.77
CA TRP A 35 -0.49 -7.60 0.38
C TRP A 35 -1.66 -6.69 -0.03
N ALA A 36 -1.52 -6.03 -1.17
CA ALA A 36 -2.56 -5.18 -1.72
C ALA A 36 -3.81 -5.99 -2.13
N ALA A 37 -3.63 -7.23 -2.60
CA ALA A 37 -4.75 -8.11 -2.95
C ALA A 37 -5.69 -8.36 -1.77
N THR A 38 -5.15 -8.56 -0.56
CA THR A 38 -5.95 -8.75 0.66
C THR A 38 -6.77 -7.49 0.99
N ASN A 39 -6.14 -6.32 0.92
CA ASN A 39 -6.83 -5.04 1.18
C ASN A 39 -7.93 -4.78 0.14
N TRP A 40 -7.62 -5.03 -1.14
CA TRP A 40 -8.59 -4.94 -2.23
C TRP A 40 -9.80 -5.84 -1.97
N PHE A 41 -9.58 -7.12 -1.63
CA PHE A 41 -10.66 -8.07 -1.34
C PHE A 41 -11.56 -7.61 -0.18
N VAL A 42 -10.96 -7.11 0.90
CA VAL A 42 -11.73 -6.57 2.04
C VAL A 42 -12.57 -5.37 1.63
N MET A 43 -12.01 -4.44 0.85
CA MET A 43 -12.74 -3.25 0.38
C MET A 43 -13.85 -3.61 -0.62
N SER A 44 -13.59 -4.50 -1.59
CA SER A 44 -14.53 -4.81 -2.68
C SER A 44 -15.63 -5.80 -2.31
N GLU A 45 -15.26 -6.85 -1.58
CA GLU A 45 -16.15 -7.99 -1.30
C GLU A 45 -16.81 -7.88 0.07
N ILE A 46 -16.10 -7.39 1.09
CA ILE A 46 -16.64 -7.32 2.45
C ILE A 46 -17.29 -5.96 2.71
N ALA A 47 -16.59 -4.87 2.39
CA ALA A 47 -17.13 -3.52 2.57
C ALA A 47 -18.04 -3.09 1.42
N GLY A 48 -17.95 -3.73 0.25
CA GLY A 48 -18.84 -3.50 -0.88
C GLY A 48 -18.46 -2.32 -1.78
N ASN A 49 -17.27 -1.75 -1.62
CA ASN A 49 -16.80 -0.66 -2.48
C ASN A 49 -16.47 -1.19 -3.89
N LYS A 50 -17.34 -0.92 -4.87
CA LYS A 50 -17.13 -1.35 -6.27
C LYS A 50 -16.20 -0.44 -7.08
N ALA A 51 -15.81 0.71 -6.52
CA ALA A 51 -14.89 1.65 -7.16
C ALA A 51 -13.41 1.37 -6.83
N VAL A 52 -13.12 0.43 -5.93
CA VAL A 52 -11.75 0.09 -5.56
C VAL A 52 -11.05 -0.73 -6.65
N LYS A 53 -9.79 -0.37 -6.94
CA LYS A 53 -8.93 -1.08 -7.90
C LYS A 53 -7.68 -1.62 -7.22
N LEU A 54 -7.23 -2.79 -7.67
CA LEU A 54 -5.94 -3.33 -7.30
C LEU A 54 -4.88 -2.87 -8.32
N TYR A 55 -3.77 -2.35 -7.84
CA TYR A 55 -2.58 -2.07 -8.65
C TYR A 55 -1.48 -3.11 -8.34
N PRO A 56 -1.42 -4.23 -9.10
CA PRO A 56 -0.61 -5.38 -8.74
C PRO A 56 0.90 -5.13 -8.91
N ALA A 57 1.29 -4.34 -9.91
CA ALA A 57 2.69 -4.00 -10.17
C ALA A 57 3.27 -3.08 -9.07
N SER A 58 2.40 -2.32 -8.40
CA SER A 58 2.70 -1.62 -7.14
C SER A 58 3.91 -0.66 -7.27
N VAL A 59 4.58 -0.34 -6.16
CA VAL A 59 5.67 0.64 -6.15
C VAL A 59 6.85 0.22 -7.04
N VAL A 60 7.08 -1.07 -7.27
CA VAL A 60 8.18 -1.51 -8.16
C VAL A 60 8.02 -0.95 -9.57
N GLU A 61 6.84 -1.09 -10.20
CA GLU A 61 6.62 -0.50 -11.53
C GLU A 61 6.50 1.03 -11.47
N TRP A 62 5.85 1.57 -10.43
CA TRP A 62 5.70 3.02 -10.28
C TRP A 62 7.05 3.74 -10.17
N SER A 63 8.01 3.16 -9.45
CA SER A 63 9.35 3.73 -9.27
C SER A 63 10.25 3.61 -10.49
N GLN A 64 9.90 2.74 -11.45
CA GLN A 64 10.62 2.57 -12.71
C GLN A 64 10.04 3.42 -13.84
N SER A 65 8.80 3.86 -13.70
CA SER A 65 8.23 4.88 -14.56
C SER A 65 8.63 6.26 -14.05
N GLU A 66 8.83 7.25 -14.93
CA GLU A 66 9.21 8.63 -14.58
C GLU A 66 8.04 9.39 -13.91
N ARG A 67 7.30 8.71 -13.02
CA ARG A 67 6.15 9.23 -12.30
C ARG A 67 6.61 9.93 -11.01
N PRO A 68 5.85 10.94 -10.54
CA PRO A 68 6.16 11.59 -9.29
C PRO A 68 6.08 10.60 -8.11
N MET A 69 7.05 10.72 -7.21
CA MET A 69 7.08 10.02 -5.93
C MET A 69 7.42 10.99 -4.81
N ASP A 70 6.54 11.08 -3.83
CA ASP A 70 6.77 11.90 -2.64
C ASP A 70 7.84 11.24 -1.76
N ASN A 71 8.63 12.08 -1.07
CA ASN A 71 9.67 11.64 -0.13
C ASN A 71 10.78 10.76 -0.75
N GLN A 72 10.94 10.79 -2.08
CA GLN A 72 12.05 10.13 -2.75
C GLN A 72 13.35 10.96 -2.55
N PRO A 73 14.39 10.42 -1.88
CA PRO A 73 15.66 11.12 -1.79
C PRO A 73 16.29 11.30 -3.17
N SER A 74 16.88 12.46 -3.41
CA SER A 74 17.68 12.68 -4.62
C SER A 74 18.85 11.70 -4.68
N ARG A 75 19.40 11.46 -5.87
CA ARG A 75 20.57 10.56 -6.04
C ARG A 75 21.76 10.99 -5.17
N VAL A 76 21.96 12.31 -5.02
CA VAL A 76 23.02 12.86 -4.16
C VAL A 76 22.72 12.60 -2.68
N THR A 77 21.47 12.81 -2.26
CA THR A 77 21.03 12.55 -0.88
C THR A 77 21.19 11.06 -0.54
N ALA A 78 20.82 10.16 -1.45
CA ALA A 78 20.98 8.72 -1.27
C ALA A 78 22.46 8.34 -1.12
N LEU A 79 23.34 8.89 -1.98
CA LEU A 79 24.78 8.64 -1.88
C LEU A 79 25.36 9.08 -0.53
N VAL A 80 25.00 10.27 -0.04
CA VAL A 80 25.45 10.75 1.27
C VAL A 80 24.96 9.85 2.40
N GLN A 81 23.71 9.38 2.32
CA GLN A 81 23.15 8.44 3.30
C GLN A 81 23.88 7.09 3.30
N ASP A 82 24.25 6.58 2.12
CA ASP A 82 24.96 5.30 1.99
C ASP A 82 26.40 5.39 2.52
N VAL A 83 27.11 6.48 2.22
CA VAL A 83 28.44 6.74 2.78
C VAL A 83 28.38 6.82 4.29
N LYS A 84 27.43 7.58 4.85
CA LYS A 84 27.27 7.69 6.31
C LYS A 84 27.02 6.32 6.94
N ARG A 85 26.12 5.51 6.38
CA ARG A 85 25.84 4.14 6.87
C ARG A 85 27.05 3.21 6.81
N ALA A 86 27.97 3.42 5.88
CA ALA A 86 29.19 2.62 5.77
C ALA A 86 30.21 2.94 6.88
N PHE A 87 30.25 4.18 7.37
CA PHE A 87 31.11 4.61 8.48
C PHE A 87 30.48 4.47 9.87
N ASP A 88 29.14 4.41 9.95
CA ASP A 88 28.39 4.18 11.19
C ASP A 88 28.33 2.66 11.56
N LYS A 89 28.98 1.79 10.80
CA LYS A 89 29.17 0.36 11.07
C LYS A 89 30.49 0.11 11.80
#